data_AF-A0A4Q1KED4-F1
#
_entry.id   AF-A0A4Q1KED4-F1
#
_cell.length_a   1.000
_cell.length_b   1.000
_cell.length_c   1.000
_cell.angle_alpha   90.00
_cell.angle_beta   90.00
_cell.angle_gamma   90.00
#
_symmetry.space_group_name_H-M   'P 1'
#
loop_
_entity.id
_entity.type
_entity.pdbx_description
1 polymer ?
#
loop_
_entity_poly.entity_id
_entity_poly.type
_entity_poly.pdbx_seq_one_letter_code
_entity_poly.pdbx_strand_id
1 'polypeptide(L)'
;MEDGKGSIPSELIVKVAELELSSSLEARNRLLDENSAAFRWIFASLLTVNGGAALAGFSSDNITKCGKLVSGVSFVTGIFFALLLAYFTMKSCEKGVKPTGEIAGFWVDTMWSGEFDEELLQQRKKQFVSATRHYNLASSFVGWISAICFLVGAIAMGVYLK
;
A
#
# COMPACT_ATOMS: atom_id res chain seq x y z
N MET A 1 26.29 44.94 13.35
CA MET A 1 25.58 43.82 14.01
C MET A 1 24.16 43.88 13.46
N GLU A 2 24.03 43.53 12.19
CA GLU A 2 23.61 42.20 11.72
C GLU A 2 22.23 41.83 12.25
N ASP A 3 21.19 42.26 11.54
CA ASP A 3 19.95 41.50 11.41
C ASP A 3 19.46 41.60 9.96
N GLY A 4 20.31 41.10 9.06
CA GLY A 4 19.99 40.82 7.67
C GLY A 4 19.32 39.46 7.51
N LYS A 5 18.23 39.19 8.25
CA LYS A 5 17.32 38.10 7.90
C LYS A 5 16.30 38.67 6.93
N GLY A 6 16.61 38.57 5.63
CA GLY A 6 15.64 38.86 4.58
C GLY A 6 14.41 38.00 4.80
N SER A 7 13.33 38.62 5.30
CA SER A 7 12.03 37.97 5.39
C SER A 7 11.64 37.53 3.99
N ILE A 8 11.28 36.26 3.84
CA ILE A 8 10.76 35.76 2.57
C ILE A 8 9.51 36.60 2.26
N PRO A 9 9.41 37.21 1.07
CA PRO A 9 8.23 37.99 0.71
C PRO A 9 6.98 37.12 0.81
N SER A 10 5.91 37.63 1.43
CA SER A 10 4.66 36.88 1.60
C SER A 10 4.10 36.37 0.27
N GLU A 11 4.25 37.14 -0.82
CA GLU A 11 3.89 36.69 -2.18
C GLU A 11 4.65 35.42 -2.63
N LEU A 12 5.93 35.28 -2.24
CA LEU A 12 6.72 34.10 -2.54
C LEU A 12 6.22 32.89 -1.74
N ILE A 13 5.78 33.08 -0.50
CA ILE A 13 5.20 32.02 0.34
C ILE A 13 3.87 31.54 -0.26
N VAL A 14 2.99 32.46 -0.64
CA VAL A 14 1.70 32.15 -1.27
C VAL A 14 1.90 31.40 -2.57
N LYS A 15 2.83 31.85 -3.43
CA LYS A 15 3.10 31.20 -4.73
C LYS A 15 3.73 29.82 -4.58
N VAL A 16 4.59 29.61 -3.59
CA VAL A 16 5.12 28.28 -3.25
C VAL A 16 4.00 27.39 -2.72
N ALA A 17 3.10 27.90 -1.87
CA ALA A 17 1.96 27.14 -1.38
C ALA A 17 0.98 26.73 -2.50
N GLU A 18 0.71 27.61 -3.47
CA GLU A 18 -0.07 27.27 -4.68
C GLU A 18 0.59 26.16 -5.51
N LEU A 19 1.91 26.27 -5.74
CA LEU A 19 2.67 25.27 -6.49
C LEU A 19 2.68 23.93 -5.74
N GLU A 20 2.97 23.93 -4.45
CA GLU A 20 2.97 22.73 -3.60
C GLU A 20 1.59 22.10 -3.49
N LEU A 21 0.52 22.90 -3.40
CA LEU A 21 -0.84 22.39 -3.41
C LEU A 21 -1.18 21.72 -4.74
N SER A 22 -0.88 22.37 -5.88
CA SER A 22 -1.14 21.79 -7.19
C SER A 22 -0.31 20.53 -7.44
N SER A 23 0.98 20.55 -7.09
CA SER A 23 1.91 19.43 -7.18
C SER A 23 1.46 18.28 -6.28
N SER A 24 1.04 18.57 -5.04
CA SER A 24 0.53 17.57 -4.10
C SER A 24 -0.77 16.94 -4.59
N LEU A 25 -1.67 17.70 -5.21
CA LEU A 25 -2.89 17.17 -5.81
C LEU A 25 -2.61 16.30 -7.04
N GLU A 26 -1.72 16.74 -7.92
CA GLU A 26 -1.33 15.97 -9.11
C GLU A 26 -0.58 14.69 -8.74
N ALA A 27 0.39 14.78 -7.84
CA ALA A 27 1.13 13.63 -7.30
C ALA A 27 0.19 12.67 -6.58
N ARG A 28 -0.76 13.16 -5.78
CA ARG A 28 -1.79 12.34 -5.14
C ARG A 28 -2.62 11.59 -6.17
N ASN A 29 -3.09 12.25 -7.22
CA ASN A 29 -3.92 11.60 -8.24
C ASN A 29 -3.13 10.52 -8.97
N ARG A 30 -1.88 10.81 -9.40
CA ARG A 30 -0.99 9.80 -10.00
C ARG A 30 -0.73 8.63 -9.06
N LEU A 31 -0.39 8.90 -7.80
CA LEU A 31 -0.12 7.85 -6.81
C LEU A 31 -1.35 6.99 -6.54
N LEU A 32 -2.55 7.57 -6.53
CA LEU A 32 -3.80 6.83 -6.36
C LEU A 32 -4.07 5.93 -7.57
N ASP A 33 -3.91 6.44 -8.78
CA ASP A 33 -4.15 5.69 -10.00
C ASP A 33 -3.12 4.55 -10.19
N GLU A 34 -1.83 4.86 -10.02
CA GLU A 34 -0.74 3.90 -10.15
C GLU A 34 -0.76 2.84 -9.03
N ASN A 35 -0.96 3.22 -7.76
CA ASN A 35 -1.10 2.23 -6.70
C ASN A 35 -2.36 1.39 -6.90
N SER A 36 -3.49 1.99 -7.28
CA SER A 36 -4.72 1.23 -7.53
C SER A 36 -4.55 0.23 -8.66
N ALA A 37 -3.86 0.60 -9.74
CA ALA A 37 -3.57 -0.30 -10.86
C ALA A 37 -2.61 -1.42 -10.46
N ALA A 38 -1.44 -1.08 -9.89
CA ALA A 38 -0.43 -2.06 -9.48
C ALA A 38 -0.98 -3.02 -8.41
N PHE A 39 -1.72 -2.49 -7.44
CA PHE A 39 -2.36 -3.29 -6.40
C PHE A 39 -3.36 -4.30 -6.99
N ARG A 40 -4.23 -3.87 -7.91
CA ARG A 40 -5.17 -4.76 -8.60
C ARG A 40 -4.46 -5.88 -9.35
N TRP A 41 -3.37 -5.55 -10.05
CA TRP A 41 -2.56 -6.55 -10.75
C TRP A 41 -1.87 -7.54 -9.81
N ILE A 42 -1.29 -7.07 -8.70
CA ILE A 42 -0.64 -7.94 -7.71
C ILE A 42 -1.67 -8.86 -7.05
N PHE A 43 -2.80 -8.31 -6.59
CA PHE A 43 -3.86 -9.08 -5.96
C PHE A 43 -4.47 -10.11 -6.91
N ALA A 44 -4.78 -9.71 -8.15
CA ALA A 44 -5.27 -10.62 -9.18
C ALA A 44 -4.25 -11.72 -9.46
N SER A 45 -2.97 -11.37 -9.60
CA SER A 45 -1.90 -12.34 -9.82
C SER A 45 -1.82 -13.36 -8.70
N LEU A 46 -1.82 -12.93 -7.43
CA LEU A 46 -1.77 -13.83 -6.27
C LEU A 46 -2.98 -14.76 -6.19
N LEU A 47 -4.19 -14.26 -6.48
CA LEU A 47 -5.38 -15.10 -6.54
C LEU A 47 -5.33 -16.07 -7.71
N THR A 48 -4.92 -15.61 -8.89
CA THR A 48 -4.84 -16.44 -10.10
C THR A 48 -3.81 -17.55 -9.96
N VAL A 49 -2.62 -17.26 -9.43
CA VAL A 49 -1.58 -18.30 -9.28
C VAL A 49 -1.96 -19.31 -8.20
N ASN A 50 -2.47 -18.88 -7.04
CA ASN A 50 -2.88 -19.83 -6.00
C ASN A 50 -4.14 -20.61 -6.42
N GLY A 51 -5.15 -19.95 -6.97
CA GLY A 51 -6.38 -20.60 -7.43
C GLY A 51 -6.14 -21.54 -8.61
N GLY A 52 -5.37 -21.09 -9.62
CA GLY A 52 -5.00 -21.91 -10.77
C GLY A 52 -4.18 -23.13 -10.39
N ALA A 53 -3.20 -22.97 -9.49
CA ALA A 53 -2.39 -24.09 -9.01
C ALA A 53 -3.19 -25.06 -8.14
N ALA A 54 -4.12 -24.58 -7.30
CA ALA A 54 -5.04 -25.44 -6.57
C ALA A 54 -5.88 -26.30 -7.51
N LEU A 55 -6.51 -25.68 -8.51
CA LEU A 55 -7.31 -26.40 -9.50
C LEU A 55 -6.48 -27.42 -10.27
N ALA A 56 -5.30 -27.03 -10.76
CA ALA A 56 -4.39 -27.94 -11.46
C ALA A 56 -3.96 -29.13 -10.59
N GLY A 57 -3.62 -28.88 -9.32
CA GLY A 57 -3.22 -29.92 -8.38
C GLY A 57 -4.34 -30.92 -8.06
N PHE A 58 -5.56 -30.42 -7.83
CA PHE A 58 -6.71 -31.27 -7.55
C PHE A 58 -7.14 -32.12 -8.75
N SER A 59 -7.11 -31.54 -9.95
CA SER A 59 -7.48 -32.21 -11.21
C SER A 59 -6.43 -33.19 -11.74
N SER A 60 -5.19 -33.16 -11.25
CA SER A 60 -4.12 -34.03 -11.73
C SER A 60 -4.21 -35.44 -11.15
N ASP A 61 -4.27 -36.48 -11.98
CA ASP A 61 -4.21 -37.88 -11.52
C ASP A 61 -2.79 -38.34 -11.18
N ASN A 62 -1.78 -37.57 -11.59
CA ASN A 62 -0.36 -37.87 -11.41
C ASN A 62 0.19 -37.44 -10.04
N ILE A 63 -0.63 -36.83 -9.18
CA ILE A 63 -0.21 -36.41 -7.84
C ILE A 63 -0.76 -37.39 -6.81
N THR A 64 0.06 -37.79 -5.84
CA THR A 64 -0.38 -38.65 -4.73
C THR A 64 -1.43 -37.95 -3.85
N LYS A 65 -2.25 -38.73 -3.10
CA LYS A 65 -3.27 -38.17 -2.19
C LYS A 65 -2.67 -37.22 -1.15
N CYS A 66 -1.49 -37.54 -0.63
CA CYS A 66 -0.77 -36.70 0.33
C CYS A 66 -0.33 -35.38 -0.34
N GLY A 67 0.23 -35.44 -1.55
CA GLY A 67 0.60 -34.25 -2.32
C GLY A 67 -0.57 -33.32 -2.61
N LYS A 68 -1.73 -33.86 -2.98
CA LYS A 68 -2.96 -33.07 -3.18
C LYS A 68 -3.42 -32.34 -1.92
N LEU A 69 -3.36 -33.01 -0.77
CA LEU A 69 -3.79 -32.42 0.50
C LEU A 69 -2.83 -31.31 0.96
N VAL A 70 -1.52 -31.56 0.94
CA VAL A 70 -0.51 -30.57 1.34
C VAL A 70 -0.53 -29.35 0.42
N SER A 71 -0.53 -29.57 -0.90
CA SER A 71 -0.58 -28.47 -1.87
C SER A 71 -1.90 -27.70 -1.81
N GLY A 72 -3.03 -28.41 -1.71
CA GLY A 72 -4.36 -27.79 -1.60
C GLY A 72 -4.50 -26.90 -0.36
N VAL A 73 -4.09 -27.37 0.82
CA VAL A 73 -4.10 -26.55 2.04
C VAL A 73 -3.20 -25.33 1.88
N SER A 74 -2.02 -25.51 1.27
CA SER A 74 -1.08 -24.41 1.05
C SER A 74 -1.67 -23.33 0.14
N PHE A 75 -2.24 -23.70 -1.01
CA PHE A 75 -2.85 -22.75 -1.94
C PHE A 75 -4.08 -22.05 -1.38
N VAL A 76 -4.97 -22.77 -0.66
CA VAL A 76 -6.14 -22.17 -0.01
C VAL A 76 -5.70 -21.15 1.05
N THR A 77 -4.66 -21.48 1.83
CA THR A 77 -4.06 -20.55 2.78
C THR A 77 -3.47 -19.33 2.05
N GLY A 78 -2.81 -19.54 0.92
CA GLY A 78 -2.30 -18.48 0.05
C GLY A 78 -3.39 -17.53 -0.47
N ILE A 79 -4.55 -18.07 -0.87
CA ILE A 79 -5.74 -17.29 -1.27
C ILE A 79 -6.25 -16.45 -0.09
N PHE A 80 -6.36 -17.06 1.10
CA PHE A 80 -6.82 -16.35 2.29
C PHE A 80 -5.91 -15.16 2.64
N PHE A 81 -4.58 -15.33 2.56
CA PHE A 81 -3.65 -14.22 2.77
C PHE A 81 -3.67 -13.16 1.66
N ALA A 82 -3.93 -13.55 0.42
CA ALA A 82 -4.17 -12.59 -0.66
C ALA A 82 -5.43 -11.75 -0.40
N LEU A 83 -6.50 -12.33 0.16
CA LEU A 83 -7.69 -11.58 0.59
C LEU A 83 -7.40 -10.65 1.76
N LEU A 84 -6.62 -11.10 2.75
CA LEU A 84 -6.18 -10.25 3.85
C LEU A 84 -5.33 -9.07 3.37
N LEU A 85 -4.51 -9.24 2.33
CA LEU A 85 -3.77 -8.15 1.70
C LEU A 85 -4.73 -7.03 1.26
N ALA A 86 -5.82 -7.38 0.57
CA ALA A 86 -6.84 -6.40 0.16
C ALA A 86 -7.50 -5.71 1.35
N TYR A 87 -7.82 -6.46 2.41
CA TYR A 87 -8.37 -5.88 3.63
C TYR A 87 -7.42 -4.87 4.28
N PHE A 88 -6.14 -5.22 4.48
CA PHE A 88 -5.17 -4.33 5.13
C PHE A 88 -4.83 -3.11 4.28
N THR A 89 -4.74 -3.26 2.96
CA THR A 89 -4.55 -2.13 2.04
C THR A 89 -5.73 -1.16 2.13
N MET A 90 -6.97 -1.68 2.08
CA MET A 90 -8.17 -0.84 2.22
C MET A 90 -8.19 -0.11 3.56
N LYS A 91 -7.84 -0.78 4.66
CA LYS A 91 -7.74 -0.15 5.98
C LYS A 91 -6.64 0.90 6.07
N SER A 92 -5.50 0.68 5.42
CA SER A 92 -4.44 1.71 5.34
C SER A 92 -4.94 2.97 4.63
N CYS A 93 -5.63 2.81 3.49
CA CYS A 93 -6.24 3.91 2.77
C CYS A 93 -7.26 4.66 3.63
N GLU A 94 -8.19 3.95 4.29
CA GLU A 94 -9.19 4.54 5.20
C GLU A 94 -8.53 5.40 6.29
N LYS A 95 -7.45 4.91 6.91
CA LYS A 95 -6.73 5.64 7.96
C LYS A 95 -5.91 6.81 7.43
N GLY A 96 -5.49 6.76 6.16
CA GLY A 96 -4.79 7.86 5.49
C GLY A 96 -5.67 9.06 5.14
N VAL A 97 -6.98 8.87 4.94
CA VAL A 97 -7.88 9.94 4.46
C VAL A 97 -7.84 11.19 5.34
N LYS A 98 -8.02 11.03 6.66
CA LYS A 98 -8.10 12.17 7.59
C LYS A 98 -6.77 12.95 7.64
N PRO A 99 -5.61 12.34 7.91
CA PRO A 99 -4.34 13.07 7.93
C PRO A 99 -3.98 13.70 6.59
N THR A 100 -4.33 13.08 5.46
CA THR A 100 -4.16 13.70 4.14
C THR A 100 -5.02 14.96 3.99
N GLY A 101 -6.26 14.93 4.48
CA GLY A 101 -7.13 16.12 4.52
C GLY A 101 -6.55 17.23 5.38
N GLU A 102 -5.96 16.90 6.53
CA GLU A 102 -5.31 17.88 7.43
C GLU A 102 -4.06 18.50 6.80
N ILE A 103 -3.26 17.73 6.05
CA ILE A 103 -2.11 18.25 5.29
C ILE A 103 -2.57 19.17 4.15
N ALA A 104 -3.64 18.82 3.45
CA ALA A 104 -4.20 19.69 2.42
C ALA A 104 -4.76 20.99 3.02
N GLY A 105 -5.43 20.89 4.18
CA GLY A 105 -5.90 22.05 4.95
C GLY A 105 -4.76 22.98 5.38
N PHE A 106 -3.63 22.42 5.82
CA PHE A 106 -2.44 23.22 6.16
C PHE A 106 -1.98 24.11 5.00
N TRP A 107 -1.88 23.56 3.79
CA TRP A 107 -1.44 24.34 2.62
C TRP A 107 -2.47 25.38 2.17
N VAL A 108 -3.75 25.07 2.34
CA VAL A 108 -4.85 26.03 2.15
C VAL A 108 -4.70 27.19 3.13
N ASP A 109 -4.50 26.91 4.41
CA ASP A 109 -4.35 27.94 5.44
C ASP A 109 -3.09 28.80 5.18
N THR A 110 -1.95 28.19 4.85
CA THR A 110 -0.71 28.90 4.49
C THR A 110 -0.87 29.80 3.26
N MET A 111 -1.68 29.40 2.27
CA MET A 111 -2.00 30.23 1.10
C MET A 111 -2.81 31.48 1.49
N TRP A 112 -3.75 31.34 2.42
CA TRP A 112 -4.60 32.45 2.87
C TRP A 112 -3.91 33.37 3.88
N SER A 113 -3.12 32.81 4.80
CA SER A 113 -2.44 33.57 5.86
C SER A 113 -1.10 34.15 5.42
N GLY A 114 -0.44 33.52 4.44
CA GLY A 114 0.94 33.83 4.07
C GLY A 114 1.96 33.39 5.13
N GLU A 115 1.54 32.63 6.15
CA GLU A 115 2.39 32.13 7.23
C GLU A 115 2.70 30.64 7.06
N PHE A 116 3.99 30.31 7.17
CA PHE A 116 4.47 28.94 7.08
C PHE A 116 4.98 28.45 8.44
N ASP A 117 4.32 27.42 8.97
CA ASP A 117 4.71 26.72 10.19
C ASP A 117 5.27 25.33 9.85
N GLU A 118 6.60 25.21 9.86
CA GLU A 118 7.28 23.95 9.57
C GLU A 118 7.00 22.87 10.63
N GLU A 119 6.91 23.24 11.90
CA GLU A 119 6.69 22.28 12.99
C GLU A 119 5.31 21.63 12.87
N LEU A 120 4.29 22.43 12.56
CA LEU A 120 2.94 21.95 12.31
C LEU A 120 2.90 20.99 11.12
N LEU A 121 3.56 21.33 10.00
CA LEU A 121 3.63 20.44 8.83
C LEU A 121 4.31 19.11 9.17
N GLN A 122 5.42 19.14 9.91
CA GLN A 122 6.12 17.92 10.34
C GLN A 122 5.27 17.08 11.30
N GLN A 123 4.51 17.72 12.19
CA GLN A 123 3.58 17.03 13.07
C GLN A 123 2.50 16.30 12.28
N ARG A 124 1.87 16.95 11.28
CA ARG A 124 0.85 16.34 10.42
C ARG A 124 1.41 15.18 9.58
N LYS A 125 2.62 15.33 9.04
CA LYS A 125 3.33 14.24 8.34
C LYS A 125 3.58 13.04 9.26
N LYS A 126 4.03 13.26 10.50
CA LYS A 126 4.23 12.18 11.48
C LYS A 126 2.92 11.46 11.82
N GLN A 127 1.82 12.21 11.95
CA GLN A 127 0.47 11.64 12.18
C GLN A 127 0.00 10.77 11.02
N PHE A 128 0.26 11.18 9.78
CA PHE A 128 -0.03 10.34 8.60
C PHE A 128 0.75 9.02 8.63
N VAL A 129 2.06 9.10 8.88
CA VAL A 129 2.92 7.90 8.93
C VAL A 129 2.48 6.98 10.07
N SER A 130 2.24 7.50 11.27
CA SER A 130 1.84 6.66 12.41
C SER A 130 0.48 6.00 12.21
N ALA A 131 -0.48 6.71 11.60
CA ALA A 131 -1.83 6.18 11.34
C ALA A 131 -1.84 5.01 10.33
N THR A 132 -0.93 5.02 9.36
CA THR A 132 -0.89 4.03 8.26
C THR A 132 0.15 2.93 8.44
N ARG A 133 1.19 3.17 9.26
CA ARG A 133 2.36 2.27 9.40
C ARG A 133 1.99 0.82 9.67
N HIS A 134 1.12 0.55 10.65
CA HIS A 134 0.78 -0.82 11.03
C HIS A 134 0.07 -1.58 9.90
N TYR A 135 -0.81 -0.90 9.16
CA TYR A 135 -1.55 -1.50 8.05
C TYR A 135 -0.65 -1.71 6.83
N ASN A 136 0.26 -0.79 6.56
CA ASN A 136 1.25 -0.95 5.48
C ASN A 136 2.16 -2.16 5.76
N LEU A 137 2.68 -2.29 6.98
CA LEU A 137 3.50 -3.43 7.38
C LEU A 137 2.70 -4.74 7.32
N ALA A 138 1.47 -4.74 7.82
CA ALA A 138 0.59 -5.91 7.77
C ALA A 138 0.31 -6.33 6.33
N SER A 139 -0.03 -5.40 5.44
CA SER A 139 -0.31 -5.65 4.01
C SER A 139 0.90 -6.31 3.32
N SER A 140 2.10 -5.75 3.50
CA SER A 140 3.33 -6.32 2.94
C SER A 140 3.60 -7.73 3.46
N PHE A 141 3.43 -7.93 4.77
CA PHE A 141 3.65 -9.24 5.40
C PHE A 141 2.70 -10.32 4.87
N VAL A 142 1.39 -10.04 4.78
CA VAL A 142 0.43 -11.02 4.26
C VAL A 142 0.62 -11.30 2.77
N GLY A 143 1.05 -10.32 1.99
CA GLY A 143 1.43 -10.52 0.59
C GLY A 143 2.57 -11.52 0.44
N TRP A 144 3.62 -11.39 1.27
CA TRP A 144 4.73 -12.34 1.30
C TRP A 144 4.31 -13.74 1.77
N ILE A 145 3.46 -13.85 2.79
CA ILE A 145 2.95 -15.16 3.22
C ILE A 145 2.19 -15.84 2.08
N SER A 146 1.34 -15.12 1.35
CA SER A 146 0.63 -15.68 0.20
C SER A 146 1.58 -16.23 -0.87
N ALA A 147 2.67 -15.50 -1.17
CA ALA A 147 3.70 -15.96 -2.10
C ALA A 147 4.45 -17.21 -1.58
N ILE A 148 4.77 -17.27 -0.29
CA ILE A 148 5.41 -18.44 0.33
C ILE A 148 4.48 -19.65 0.28
N CYS A 149 3.20 -19.48 0.59
CA CYS A 149 2.19 -20.52 0.46
C CYS A 149 2.14 -21.09 -0.97
N PHE A 150 2.16 -20.22 -1.98
CA PHE A 150 2.23 -20.67 -3.36
C PHE A 150 3.48 -21.53 -3.62
N LEU A 151 4.66 -21.07 -3.19
CA LEU A 151 5.92 -21.81 -3.38
C LEU A 151 5.89 -23.17 -2.68
N VAL A 152 5.42 -23.23 -1.44
CA VAL A 152 5.30 -24.50 -0.68
C VAL A 152 4.33 -25.44 -1.38
N GLY A 153 3.18 -24.95 -1.84
CA GLY A 153 2.22 -25.76 -2.59
C GLY A 153 2.79 -26.28 -3.90
N ALA A 154 3.51 -25.44 -4.66
CA ALA A 154 4.15 -25.82 -5.91
C ALA A 154 5.24 -26.88 -5.71
N ILE A 155 6.10 -26.71 -4.70
CA ILE A 155 7.14 -27.69 -4.34
C ILE A 155 6.49 -29.02 -3.91
N ALA A 156 5.43 -28.96 -3.10
CA ALA A 156 4.70 -30.17 -2.69
C ALA A 156 4.13 -30.92 -3.91
N MET A 157 3.52 -30.22 -4.87
CA MET A 157 3.06 -30.89 -6.10
C MET A 157 4.20 -31.58 -6.85
N GLY A 158 5.38 -30.94 -6.94
CA GLY A 158 6.56 -31.50 -7.60
C GLY A 158 7.14 -32.72 -6.90
N VAL A 159 7.30 -32.66 -5.57
CA VAL A 159 7.87 -33.77 -4.76
C VAL A 159 6.94 -34.99 -4.73
N TYR A 160 5.63 -34.78 -4.79
CA TYR A 160 4.62 -35.83 -4.70
C TYR A 160 4.03 -36.26 -6.06
N LEU A 161 4.75 -36.01 -7.16
CA LEU A 161 4.48 -36.63 -8.45
C LEU A 161 4.65 -38.16 -8.35
N LYS A 162 3.73 -38.89 -8.96
CA LYS A 162 3.75 -40.35 -9.07
C LYS A 162 4.76 -40.84 -10.09
#